data_AF-A0A928L187-F1
#
_entry.id   AF-A0A928L187-F1
#
_cell.length_a   1.000
_cell.length_b   1.000
_cell.length_c   1.000
_cell.angle_alpha   90.00
_cell.angle_beta   90.00
_cell.angle_gamma   90.00
#
_symmetry.space_group_name_H-M   'P 1'
#
loop_
_entity.id
_entity.type
_entity.pdbx_description
1 polymer ?
#
loop_
_entity_poly.entity_id
_entity_poly.type
_entity_poly.pdbx_seq_one_letter_code
_entity_poly.pdbx_strand_id
1 'polypeptide(L)'
;KLGSKWIDYDRLFVKYDGQPMNNNTPYCWFTEFCKENNFRFCDIHSMRHFYASALINEGVDAAAVSGALGHSVISTTTSIYCHALQQAQARASDAIASVLDFSSKGKQGA
;
A
#
# COMPACT_ATOMS: atom_id res chain seq x y z
N LYS A 1 -13.65 -22.60 27.52
CA LYS A 1 -12.55 -23.20 26.71
C LYS A 1 -13.18 -24.15 25.68
N LEU A 2 -12.79 -24.09 24.41
CA LEU A 2 -13.39 -24.90 23.32
C LEU A 2 -13.12 -26.41 23.44
N GLY A 3 -12.15 -26.83 24.25
CA GLY A 3 -11.93 -28.23 24.63
C GLY A 3 -11.75 -29.12 23.40
N SER A 4 -12.58 -30.15 23.30
CA SER A 4 -12.59 -31.11 22.18
C SER A 4 -13.06 -30.55 20.83
N LYS A 5 -13.62 -29.34 20.79
CA LYS A 5 -14.04 -28.69 19.54
C LYS A 5 -12.90 -27.96 18.83
N TRP A 6 -11.77 -27.75 19.49
CA TRP A 6 -10.60 -27.15 18.87
C TRP A 6 -9.88 -28.16 17.98
N ILE A 7 -9.62 -27.78 16.73
CA ILE A 7 -8.85 -28.57 15.78
C ILE A 7 -7.58 -27.79 15.46
N ASP A 8 -6.44 -28.37 15.82
CA ASP A 8 -5.15 -27.72 15.66
C ASP A 8 -4.66 -27.79 14.21
N TYR A 9 -4.56 -26.62 13.58
CA TYR A 9 -3.95 -26.43 12.26
C TYR A 9 -2.76 -25.48 12.41
N ASP A 10 -1.68 -25.74 11.67
CA ASP A 10 -0.52 -24.83 11.58
C ASP A 10 -0.84 -23.61 10.70
N ARG A 11 -1.78 -22.78 11.17
CA ARG A 11 -2.28 -21.58 10.46
C ARG A 11 -2.54 -20.46 11.46
N LEU A 12 -2.13 -19.24 11.08
CA LEU A 12 -2.38 -18.04 11.89
C LEU A 12 -3.85 -17.59 11.83
N PHE A 13 -4.49 -17.71 10.67
CA PHE A 13 -5.88 -17.27 10.46
C PHE A 13 -6.82 -18.47 10.40
N VAL A 14 -7.54 -18.68 11.50
CA VAL A 14 -8.45 -19.79 11.72
C VAL A 14 -9.81 -19.27 12.20
N LYS A 15 -10.84 -20.08 12.04
CA LYS A 15 -12.14 -19.85 12.66
C LYS A 15 -12.04 -20.06 14.17
N TYR A 16 -13.14 -19.80 14.88
CA TYR A 16 -13.24 -20.00 16.33
C TYR A 16 -12.92 -21.44 16.80
N ASP A 17 -12.99 -22.43 15.92
CA ASP A 17 -12.75 -23.86 16.19
C ASP A 17 -11.36 -24.34 15.73
N GLY A 18 -10.49 -23.44 15.26
CA GLY A 18 -9.13 -23.77 14.80
C GLY A 18 -9.06 -24.27 13.36
N GLN A 19 -10.20 -24.54 12.71
CA GLN A 19 -10.21 -24.90 11.29
C GLN A 19 -9.84 -23.70 10.39
N PRO A 20 -9.32 -23.93 9.17
CA PRO A 20 -8.99 -22.86 8.23
C PRO A 20 -10.17 -21.92 7.97
N MET A 21 -9.89 -20.63 8.00
CA MET A 21 -10.84 -19.59 7.62
C MET A 21 -11.00 -19.54 6.08
N ASN A 22 -12.19 -19.19 5.59
CA ASN A 22 -12.40 -18.94 4.17
C ASN A 22 -11.73 -17.61 3.75
N ASN A 23 -11.11 -17.56 2.58
CA ASN A 23 -10.43 -16.36 2.08
C ASN A 23 -11.36 -15.14 1.95
N ASN A 24 -12.67 -15.34 1.79
CA ASN A 24 -13.66 -14.26 1.68
C ASN A 24 -14.12 -13.74 3.04
N THR A 25 -13.80 -14.41 4.15
CA THR A 25 -14.23 -14.00 5.50
C THR A 25 -13.81 -12.57 5.85
N PRO A 26 -12.56 -12.13 5.61
CA PRO A 26 -12.16 -10.74 5.86
C PRO A 26 -12.93 -9.73 5.02
N TYR A 27 -13.24 -10.06 3.76
CA TYR A 27 -14.00 -9.18 2.87
C TYR A 27 -15.44 -8.98 3.37
N CYS A 28 -16.12 -10.08 3.71
CA CYS A 28 -17.47 -10.02 4.28
C CYS A 28 -17.49 -9.24 5.59
N TRP A 29 -16.56 -9.55 6.49
CA TRP A 29 -16.45 -8.85 7.76
C TRP A 29 -16.23 -7.34 7.56
N PHE A 30 -15.30 -6.95 6.68
CA PHE A 30 -15.01 -5.55 6.44
C PHE A 30 -16.17 -4.81 5.77
N THR A 31 -16.90 -5.49 4.88
CA THR A 31 -18.11 -4.95 4.26
C THR A 31 -19.16 -4.61 5.31
N GLU A 32 -19.43 -5.53 6.25
CA GLU A 32 -20.39 -5.29 7.33
C GLU A 32 -19.90 -4.21 8.30
N PHE A 33 -18.61 -4.25 8.67
CA PHE A 33 -18.00 -3.21 9.50
C PHE A 33 -18.17 -1.80 8.90
N CYS A 34 -17.91 -1.63 7.60
CA CYS A 34 -18.11 -0.34 6.93
C CYS A 34 -19.58 0.10 6.95
N LYS A 35 -20.53 -0.81 6.71
CA LYS A 35 -21.97 -0.49 6.76
C LYS A 35 -22.40 -0.03 8.15
N GLU A 36 -22.01 -0.77 9.19
CA GLU A 36 -22.35 -0.48 10.58
C GLU A 36 -21.80 0.88 11.05
N ASN A 37 -20.65 1.29 10.53
CA ASN A 37 -19.97 2.53 10.90
C ASN A 37 -20.21 3.69 9.91
N ASN A 38 -21.10 3.51 8.92
CA ASN A 38 -21.36 4.48 7.86
C ASN A 38 -20.10 4.95 7.11
N PHE A 39 -19.16 4.02 6.88
CA PHE A 39 -17.98 4.25 6.07
C PHE A 39 -18.24 3.83 4.62
N ARG A 40 -17.69 4.62 3.68
CA ARG A 40 -17.61 4.19 2.28
C ARG A 40 -16.78 2.91 2.23
N PHE A 41 -17.35 1.86 1.65
CA PHE A 41 -16.60 0.63 1.40
C PHE A 41 -15.56 0.86 0.30
N CYS A 42 -14.31 0.52 0.61
CA CYS A 42 -13.21 0.39 -0.34
C CYS A 42 -12.70 -1.04 -0.19
N ASP A 43 -12.65 -1.82 -1.26
CA ASP A 43 -12.27 -3.23 -1.14
C ASP A 43 -10.82 -3.41 -0.63
N ILE A 44 -10.50 -4.62 -0.18
CA ILE A 44 -9.17 -4.95 0.39
C ILE A 44 -8.04 -4.74 -0.64
N HIS A 45 -8.33 -4.93 -1.93
CA HIS A 45 -7.36 -4.68 -3.00
C HIS A 45 -7.11 -3.18 -3.20
N SER A 46 -8.13 -2.34 -3.04
CA SER A 46 -7.99 -0.89 -3.00
C SER A 46 -7.07 -0.44 -1.85
N MET A 47 -7.13 -1.09 -0.69
CA MET A 47 -6.16 -0.83 0.40
C MET A 47 -4.73 -1.20 0.01
N ARG A 48 -4.55 -2.32 -0.72
CA ARG A 48 -3.23 -2.73 -1.25
C ARG A 48 -2.71 -1.72 -2.29
N HIS A 49 -3.58 -1.18 -3.13
CA HIS A 49 -3.22 -0.12 -4.08
C HIS A 49 -2.84 1.18 -3.39
N PHE A 50 -3.56 1.54 -2.33
CA PHE A 50 -3.23 2.71 -1.51
C PHE A 50 -1.84 2.55 -0.87
N TYR A 51 -1.55 1.39 -0.26
CA TYR A 51 -0.25 1.10 0.33
C TYR A 51 0.90 1.31 -0.66
N ALA A 52 0.77 0.76 -1.86
CA ALA A 52 1.78 0.93 -2.91
C ALA A 52 1.93 2.38 -3.37
N SER A 53 0.82 3.06 -3.63
CA SER A 53 0.81 4.45 -4.08
C SER A 53 1.41 5.38 -3.01
N ALA A 54 1.12 5.13 -1.73
CA ALA A 54 1.68 5.87 -0.60
C ALA A 54 3.20 5.69 -0.51
N LEU A 55 3.71 4.46 -0.60
CA LEU A 55 5.16 4.22 -0.57
C LEU A 55 5.88 4.91 -1.74
N ILE A 56 5.32 4.81 -2.95
CA ILE A 56 5.88 5.52 -4.12
C ILE A 56 5.85 7.03 -3.89
N ASN A 57 4.78 7.53 -3.25
CA ASN A 57 4.66 8.96 -2.98
C ASN A 57 5.75 9.46 -2.01
N GLU A 58 6.08 8.67 -1.00
CA GLU A 58 7.17 8.93 -0.05
C GLU A 58 8.58 8.69 -0.64
N GLY A 59 8.67 8.35 -1.93
CA GLY A 59 9.94 8.20 -2.65
C GLY A 59 10.60 6.83 -2.48
N VAL A 60 9.87 5.82 -1.98
CA VAL A 60 10.36 4.44 -1.94
C VAL A 60 10.47 3.90 -3.37
N ASP A 61 11.60 3.25 -3.67
CA ASP A 61 11.86 2.75 -5.02
C ASP A 61 10.93 1.57 -5.40
N ALA A 62 10.68 1.43 -6.70
CA ALA A 62 9.73 0.45 -7.22
C ALA A 62 10.12 -1.01 -6.92
N ALA A 63 11.41 -1.32 -6.72
CA ALA A 63 11.85 -2.68 -6.39
C ALA A 63 11.52 -3.01 -4.93
N ALA A 64 11.77 -2.07 -4.00
CA ALA A 64 11.36 -2.22 -2.61
C ALA A 64 9.84 -2.32 -2.46
N VAL A 65 9.07 -1.47 -3.16
CA VAL A 65 7.59 -1.56 -3.16
C VAL A 65 7.12 -2.90 -3.75
N SER A 66 7.74 -3.37 -4.84
CA SER A 66 7.45 -4.67 -5.45
C SER A 66 7.68 -5.84 -4.49
N GLY A 67 8.81 -5.82 -3.77
CA GLY A 67 9.14 -6.82 -2.76
C GLY A 67 8.15 -6.83 -1.60
N ALA A 68 7.77 -5.65 -1.08
CA ALA A 68 6.78 -5.51 -0.01
C ALA A 68 5.40 -6.03 -0.44
N LEU A 69 5.03 -5.86 -1.71
CA LEU A 69 3.78 -6.40 -2.27
C LEU A 69 3.87 -7.89 -2.61
N GLY A 70 5.06 -8.50 -2.60
CA GLY A 70 5.27 -9.88 -3.02
C GLY A 70 5.03 -10.10 -4.52
N HIS A 71 5.27 -9.09 -5.36
CA HIS A 71 5.21 -9.27 -6.81
C HIS A 71 6.45 -10.04 -7.28
N SER A 72 6.24 -11.09 -8.08
CA SER A 72 7.33 -11.89 -8.65
C SER A 72 8.16 -11.13 -9.69
N VAL A 73 7.59 -10.08 -10.29
CA VAL A 73 8.24 -9.24 -11.31
C VAL A 73 7.99 -7.77 -10.98
N ILE A 74 9.06 -6.97 -10.96
CA ILE A 74 9.00 -5.53 -10.66
C ILE A 74 8.13 -4.78 -11.67
N SER A 75 8.12 -5.23 -12.94
CA SER A 75 7.32 -4.64 -14.01
C SER A 75 5.82 -4.63 -13.70
N THR A 76 5.32 -5.56 -12.88
CA THR A 76 3.94 -5.54 -12.39
C THR A 76 3.67 -4.28 -11.57
N THR A 77 4.56 -3.95 -10.63
CA THR A 77 4.45 -2.72 -9.82
C THR A 77 4.56 -1.48 -10.70
N THR A 78 5.57 -1.40 -11.57
CA THR A 78 5.77 -0.20 -12.39
C THR A 78 4.64 0.01 -13.40
N SER A 79 4.03 -1.07 -13.90
CA SER A 79 2.89 -0.98 -14.82
C SER A 79 1.60 -0.56 -14.09
N ILE A 80 1.31 -1.15 -12.94
CA ILE A 80 0.08 -0.85 -12.16
C ILE A 80 0.15 0.58 -11.60
N TYR A 81 1.31 1.04 -11.15
CA TYR A 81 1.46 2.33 -10.45
C TYR A 81 2.20 3.39 -11.28
N CYS A 82 2.17 3.27 -12.61
CA CYS A 82 2.87 4.18 -13.53
C CYS A 82 2.57 5.66 -13.26
N HIS A 83 1.30 6.01 -13.00
CA HIS A 83 0.92 7.39 -12.70
C HIS A 83 1.55 7.94 -11.41
N ALA A 84 1.62 7.14 -10.34
CA ALA A 84 2.26 7.55 -9.09
C ALA A 84 3.77 7.74 -9.29
N LEU A 85 4.41 6.89 -10.10
CA LEU A 85 5.82 7.01 -10.45
C LEU A 85 6.10 8.26 -11.31
N GLN A 86 5.23 8.58 -12.28
CA GLN A 86 5.33 9.80 -13.08
C GLN A 86 5.24 11.06 -12.21
N GLN A 87 4.34 11.07 -11.22
CA GLN A 87 4.23 12.16 -10.26
C GLN A 87 5.49 12.27 -9.38
N ALA A 88 6.02 11.14 -8.90
CA ALA A 88 7.27 11.13 -8.14
C ALA A 88 8.45 11.66 -8.99
N GLN A 89 8.51 11.30 -10.27
CA GLN A 89 9.52 11.78 -11.22
C GLN A 89 9.41 13.29 -11.48
N ALA A 90 8.19 13.81 -11.61
CA ALA A 90 7.96 15.25 -11.76
C ALA A 90 8.50 16.01 -10.54
N ARG A 91 8.19 15.55 -9.33
CA ARG A 91 8.72 16.15 -8.09
C ARG A 91 10.25 16.11 -8.01
N ALA A 92 10.86 15.01 -8.45
CA ALA A 92 12.32 14.91 -8.50
C ALA A 92 12.93 15.94 -9.48
N SER A 93 12.29 16.13 -10.63
CA SER A 93 12.70 17.15 -11.62
C SER A 93 12.59 18.56 -11.05
N ASP A 94 11.47 18.88 -10.38
CA ASP A 94 11.25 20.18 -9.74
C ASP A 94 12.28 20.44 -8.62
N ALA A 95 12.60 19.41 -7.82
CA ALA A 95 13.62 19.51 -6.79
C ALA A 95 15.00 19.85 -7.37
N ILE A 96 15.41 19.17 -8.45
CA ILE A 96 16.68 19.46 -9.15
C ILE A 96 16.65 20.87 -9.76
N ALA A 97 15.54 21.26 -10.41
CA ALA A 97 15.38 22.60 -10.96
C ALA A 97 15.55 23.68 -9.89
N SER A 98 15.02 23.48 -8.68
CA SER A 98 15.18 24.41 -7.56
C SER A 98 16.62 24.55 -7.09
N VAL A 99 17.40 23.47 -7.08
CA VAL A 99 18.82 23.48 -6.69
C VAL A 99 19.69 24.17 -7.75
N LEU A 100 19.30 24.06 -9.02
CA LEU A 100 20.00 24.63 -10.16
C LEU A 100 19.57 26.07 -10.48
N ASP A 101 18.61 26.65 -9.76
CA ASP A 101 18.22 28.06 -9.96
C ASP A 101 19.26 29.03 -9.35
N PHE A 102 20.26 29.35 -10.17
CA PHE A 102 21.32 30.31 -9.81
C PHE A 102 20.88 31.78 -9.89
N SER A 103 19.65 32.07 -10.36
CA SER A 103 19.18 33.46 -10.55
C SER A 103 18.81 34.16 -9.24
N SER A 104 18.65 33.40 -8.14
CA SER A 104 18.23 33.93 -6.83
C SER A 104 19.39 34.42 -5.93
N LYS A 105 20.66 34.13 -6.27
CA LYS A 105 21.84 34.48 -5.45
C LYS A 105 22.46 35.86 -5.70
N GLY A 106 21.72 36.80 -6.29
CA GLY A 106 22.22 38.14 -6.65
C GLY A 106 21.91 39.29 -5.68
N LYS A 107 21.24 39.05 -4.54
CA LYS A 107 20.85 40.13 -3.60
C LYS A 107 21.09 39.75 -2.14
N GLN A 108 22.35 39.61 -1.74
CA GLN A 108 22.74 39.80 -0.34
C GLN A 108 24.04 40.61 -0.30
N GLY A 109 23.94 41.83 0.28
CA GLY A 109 25.08 42.61 0.77
C GLY A 109 25.65 43.63 -0.21
N ALA A 110 25.00 44.79 -0.30
CA ALA A 110 25.69 46.08 -0.36
C ALA A 110 25.60 46.72 1.03
#